data_AF-A0A4R3KZ24-F1
#
_entry.id   AF-A0A4R3KZ24-F1
#
_cell.length_a   1.000
_cell.length_b   1.000
_cell.length_c   1.000
_cell.angle_alpha   90.00
_cell.angle_beta   90.00
_cell.angle_gamma   90.00
#
_symmetry.space_group_name_H-M   'P 1'
#
loop_
_entity.id
_entity.type
_entity.pdbx_description
1 polymer ?
#
loop_
_entity_poly.entity_id
_entity_poly.type
_entity_poly.pdbx_seq_one_letter_code
_entity_poly.pdbx_strand_id
1 'polypeptide(L)'
;MSNVYDQAHKLAKAIRASEEYKLYKEKRKILCSDEKNKKMVEDFQEKLFKLQMDQFSGKEVDESELDKLKKLEDVLILNPIIKDYFIAEMRFSQLVHDINNIIGEAIDLEED
;
A
#
# COMPACT_ATOMS: atom_id res chain seq x y z
N MET A 1 11.70 1.58 -32.74
CA MET A 1 11.78 2.68 -31.74
C MET A 1 10.85 2.30 -30.60
N SER A 2 11.37 2.16 -29.38
CA SER A 2 10.51 1.88 -28.23
C SER A 2 9.81 3.16 -27.84
N ASN A 3 8.48 3.21 -27.95
CA ASN A 3 7.72 4.33 -27.43
C ASN A 3 7.73 4.25 -25.88
N VAL A 4 7.53 5.38 -25.19
CA VAL A 4 7.40 5.45 -23.72
C VAL A 4 6.31 4.48 -23.23
N TYR A 5 5.22 4.34 -24.01
CA TYR A 5 4.17 3.35 -23.73
C TYR A 5 4.67 1.89 -23.76
N ASP A 6 5.57 1.54 -24.67
CA ASP A 6 6.14 0.19 -24.73
C ASP A 6 7.02 -0.08 -23.50
N GLN A 7 7.75 0.93 -23.03
CA GLN A 7 8.57 0.84 -21.82
C GLN A 7 7.69 0.75 -20.57
N ALA A 8 6.61 1.54 -20.49
CA ALA A 8 5.62 1.44 -19.42
C ALA A 8 4.97 0.06 -19.37
N HIS A 9 4.64 -0.54 -20.52
CA HIS A 9 4.13 -1.91 -20.57
C HIS A 9 5.16 -2.96 -20.15
N LYS A 10 6.45 -2.77 -20.48
CA LYS A 10 7.53 -3.64 -19.99
C LYS A 10 7.70 -3.52 -18.48
N LEU A 11 7.67 -2.29 -17.95
CA LEU A 11 7.73 -2.02 -16.51
C LEU A 11 6.55 -2.67 -15.79
N ALA A 12 5.32 -2.51 -16.30
CA ALA A 12 4.14 -3.16 -15.73
C ALA A 12 4.26 -4.69 -15.71
N LYS A 13 4.85 -5.31 -16.74
CA LYS A 13 5.15 -6.75 -16.76
C LYS A 13 6.21 -7.12 -15.73
N ALA A 14 7.27 -6.33 -15.60
CA ALA A 14 8.34 -6.55 -14.62
C ALA A 14 7.81 -6.45 -13.18
N ILE A 15 7.01 -5.42 -12.87
CA ILE A 15 6.36 -5.27 -11.57
C ILE A 15 5.47 -6.49 -11.27
N ARG A 16 4.68 -6.96 -12.23
CA ARG A 16 3.85 -8.17 -12.04
C ARG A 16 4.68 -9.45 -11.85
N ALA A 17 5.90 -9.49 -12.37
CA ALA A 17 6.82 -10.61 -12.23
C ALA A 17 7.69 -10.53 -10.97
N SER A 18 7.76 -9.37 -10.32
CA SER A 18 8.52 -9.11 -9.09
C SER A 18 8.09 -10.05 -7.96
N GLU A 19 9.04 -10.37 -7.08
CA GLU A 19 8.77 -11.21 -5.91
C GLU A 19 7.86 -10.48 -4.92
N GLU A 20 8.02 -9.17 -4.80
CA GLU A 20 7.23 -8.28 -3.96
C GLU A 20 5.75 -8.34 -4.33
N TYR A 21 5.41 -8.21 -5.62
CA TYR A 21 4.03 -8.27 -6.07
C TYR A 21 3.43 -9.68 -5.92
N LYS A 22 4.21 -10.71 -6.25
CA LYS A 22 3.78 -12.11 -6.11
C LYS A 22 3.48 -12.45 -4.66
N LEU A 23 4.38 -12.08 -3.74
CA LEU A 23 4.24 -12.31 -2.31
C LEU A 23 3.05 -11.53 -1.74
N TYR A 24 2.90 -10.25 -2.11
CA TYR A 24 1.74 -9.45 -1.74
C TYR A 24 0.43 -10.13 -2.16
N LYS A 25 0.35 -10.58 -3.42
CA LYS A 25 -0.84 -11.25 -3.95
C LYS A 25 -1.13 -12.57 -3.24
N GLU A 26 -0.09 -13.33 -2.92
CA GLU A 26 -0.21 -14.58 -2.17
C GLU A 26 -0.73 -14.34 -0.75
N LYS A 27 -0.09 -13.43 0.00
CA LYS A 27 -0.50 -13.11 1.37
C LYS A 27 -1.91 -12.53 1.42
N ARG A 28 -2.28 -11.71 0.43
CA ARG A 28 -3.66 -11.22 0.27
C ARG A 28 -4.66 -12.36 0.06
N LYS A 29 -4.32 -13.35 -0.76
CA LYS A 29 -5.18 -14.51 -0.99
C LYS A 29 -5.38 -15.33 0.29
N ILE A 30 -4.30 -15.54 1.06
CA ILE A 30 -4.34 -16.24 2.34
C ILE A 30 -5.23 -15.47 3.33
N LEU A 31 -5.02 -14.16 3.44
CA LEU A 31 -5.86 -13.28 4.26
C LEU A 31 -7.34 -13.38 3.88
N CYS A 32 -7.66 -13.26 2.58
CA CYS A 32 -9.04 -13.32 2.10
C CYS A 32 -9.69 -14.71 2.20
N SER A 33 -8.91 -15.77 2.48
CA SER A 33 -9.45 -17.11 2.70
C SER A 33 -10.07 -17.26 4.10
N ASP A 34 -9.79 -16.32 5.01
CA ASP A 34 -10.41 -16.21 6.33
C ASP A 34 -11.27 -14.94 6.39
N GLU A 35 -12.59 -15.11 6.41
CA GLU A 35 -13.53 -13.98 6.42
C GLU A 35 -13.34 -13.05 7.63
N LYS A 36 -12.94 -13.59 8.78
CA LYS A 36 -12.72 -12.79 9.99
C LYS A 36 -11.50 -11.91 9.84
N ASN A 37 -10.38 -12.46 9.37
CA ASN A 37 -9.16 -11.70 9.16
C ASN A 37 -9.33 -10.66 8.04
N LYS A 38 -10.03 -11.04 6.96
CA LYS A 38 -10.40 -10.13 5.88
C LYS A 38 -11.16 -8.93 6.42
N LYS A 39 -12.23 -9.16 7.18
CA LYS A 39 -13.06 -8.09 7.73
C LYS A 39 -12.27 -7.16 8.66
N MET A 40 -11.43 -7.74 9.51
CA MET A 40 -10.54 -6.98 10.40
C MET A 40 -9.61 -6.03 9.64
N VAL A 41 -9.04 -6.47 8.52
CA VAL A 41 -8.17 -5.63 7.68
C VAL A 41 -8.97 -4.60 6.88
N GLU A 42 -10.14 -4.96 6.35
CA GLU A 42 -11.03 -4.03 5.64
C GLU A 42 -11.49 -2.88 6.56
N ASP A 43 -11.90 -3.20 7.80
CA ASP A 43 -12.28 -2.22 8.80
C ASP A 43 -11.13 -1.24 9.13
N PHE A 44 -9.88 -1.74 9.14
CA PHE A 44 -8.69 -0.91 9.34
C PHE A 44 -8.41 -0.01 8.13
N GLN A 45 -8.47 -0.56 6.92
CA GLN A 45 -8.24 0.19 5.69
C GLN A 45 -9.27 1.30 5.49
N GLU A 46 -10.54 1.06 5.82
CA GLU A 46 -11.59 2.08 5.73
C GLU A 46 -11.33 3.25 6.69
N LYS A 47 -10.92 2.95 7.93
CA LYS A 47 -10.57 3.97 8.92
C LYS A 47 -9.33 4.76 8.51
N LEU A 48 -8.30 4.09 8.02
CA LEU A 48 -7.09 4.74 7.50
C LEU A 48 -7.42 5.66 6.31
N PHE A 49 -8.27 5.21 5.38
CA PHE A 49 -8.70 6.00 4.23
C PHE A 49 -9.50 7.24 4.64
N LYS A 50 -10.43 7.09 5.58
CA LYS A 50 -11.20 8.22 6.12
C LYS A 50 -10.28 9.25 6.77
N LEU A 51 -9.32 8.79 7.57
CA LEU A 51 -8.33 9.64 8.22
C LEU A 51 -7.50 10.43 7.19
N GLN A 52 -7.02 9.76 6.14
CA GLN A 52 -6.30 10.40 5.05
C GLN A 52 -7.17 11.42 4.32
N MET A 53 -8.43 11.09 4.00
CA MET A 53 -9.36 12.05 3.39
C MET A 53 -9.59 13.28 4.26
N ASP A 54 -9.76 13.11 5.57
CA ASP A 54 -9.94 14.23 6.48
C ASP A 54 -8.69 15.13 6.49
N GLN A 55 -7.49 14.53 6.52
CA GLN A 55 -6.21 15.24 6.39
C GLN A 55 -6.10 16.03 5.07
N PHE A 56 -6.42 15.39 3.94
CA PHE A 56 -6.40 16.04 2.61
C PHE A 56 -7.43 17.17 2.49
N SER A 57 -8.57 17.06 3.18
CA SER A 57 -9.59 18.11 3.19
C SER A 57 -9.24 19.32 4.06
N GLY A 58 -8.06 19.32 4.70
CA GLY A 58 -7.60 20.39 5.59
C GLY A 58 -8.29 20.39 6.95
N LYS A 59 -8.99 19.32 7.32
CA LYS A 59 -9.50 19.16 8.69
C LYS A 59 -8.35 18.76 9.60
N GLU A 60 -8.37 19.28 10.82
CA GLU A 60 -7.48 18.78 11.86
C GLU A 60 -7.76 17.29 12.07
N VAL A 61 -6.73 16.50 11.83
CA VAL A 61 -6.75 15.08 12.12
C VAL A 61 -6.80 14.94 13.65
N ASP A 62 -7.88 14.36 14.17
CA ASP A 62 -8.01 14.12 15.59
C ASP A 62 -6.91 13.14 16.06
N GLU A 63 -5.99 13.62 16.90
CA GLU A 63 -4.92 12.82 17.48
C GLU A 63 -5.45 11.57 18.20
N SER A 64 -6.66 11.62 18.75
CA SER A 64 -7.31 10.48 19.38
C SER A 64 -7.75 9.41 18.37
N GLU A 65 -8.13 9.79 17.15
CA GLU A 65 -8.45 8.83 16.07
C GLU A 65 -7.18 8.19 15.52
N LEU A 66 -6.10 8.97 15.40
CA LEU A 66 -4.75 8.46 15.10
C LEU A 66 -4.29 7.41 16.13
N ASP A 67 -4.43 7.70 17.43
CA ASP A 67 -4.05 6.79 18.51
C ASP A 67 -4.91 5.51 18.51
N LYS A 68 -6.22 5.63 18.27
CA LYS A 68 -7.11 4.46 18.10
C LYS A 68 -6.71 3.60 16.91
N LEU A 69 -6.31 4.22 15.80
CA LEU A 69 -5.89 3.50 14.60
C LEU A 69 -4.59 2.75 14.84
N LYS A 70 -3.61 3.38 15.50
CA LYS A 70 -2.35 2.71 15.91
C LYS A 70 -2.61 1.52 16.83
N LYS A 71 -3.47 1.67 17.84
CA LYS A 71 -3.85 0.55 18.72
C LYS A 71 -4.54 -0.58 17.97
N LEU A 72 -5.36 -0.24 16.97
CA LEU A 72 -5.99 -1.26 16.12
C LEU A 72 -4.93 -1.99 15.30
N GLU A 73 -3.99 -1.28 14.69
CA GLU A 73 -2.85 -1.86 13.99
C GLU A 73 -2.07 -2.83 14.90
N ASP A 74 -1.73 -2.41 16.12
CA ASP A 74 -1.02 -3.22 17.12
C ASP A 74 -1.73 -4.55 17.41
N VAL A 75 -3.07 -4.53 17.49
CA VAL A 75 -3.87 -5.75 17.69
C VAL A 75 -3.87 -6.62 16.45
N LEU A 76 -3.95 -6.02 15.26
CA LEU A 76 -3.98 -6.72 13.98
C LEU A 76 -2.67 -7.46 13.70
N ILE A 77 -1.52 -6.84 14.00
CA ILE A 77 -0.21 -7.47 13.79
C ILE A 77 0.08 -8.64 14.75
N LEU A 78 -0.72 -8.83 15.80
CA LEU A 78 -0.65 -10.04 16.63
C LEU A 78 -1.09 -11.29 15.84
N ASN A 79 -1.93 -11.12 14.82
CA ASN A 79 -2.29 -12.20 13.91
C ASN A 79 -1.19 -12.36 12.85
N PRO A 80 -0.50 -13.52 12.80
CA PRO A 80 0.61 -13.72 11.86
C PRO A 80 0.18 -13.62 10.39
N ILE A 81 -1.07 -13.97 10.04
CA ILE A 81 -1.58 -13.86 8.68
C ILE A 81 -1.71 -12.39 8.26
N ILE A 82 -2.24 -11.56 9.15
CA ILE A 82 -2.43 -10.13 8.90
C ILE A 82 -1.07 -9.42 8.90
N LYS A 83 -0.20 -9.75 9.85
CA LYS A 83 1.18 -9.23 9.90
C LYS A 83 1.95 -9.53 8.62
N ASP A 84 1.92 -10.78 8.15
CA ASP A 84 2.58 -11.16 6.91
C ASP A 84 2.03 -10.40 5.69
N TYR A 85 0.71 -10.18 5.66
CA TYR A 85 0.07 -9.36 4.64
C TYR A 85 0.58 -7.90 4.67
N PHE A 86 0.59 -7.26 5.84
CA PHE A 86 1.08 -5.88 5.98
C PHE A 86 2.57 -5.73 5.61
N ILE A 87 3.41 -6.68 6.00
CA ILE A 87 4.83 -6.67 5.60
C ILE A 87 4.97 -6.78 4.07
N ALA A 88 4.20 -7.67 3.44
CA ALA A 88 4.23 -7.83 1.99
C ALA A 88 3.69 -6.59 1.26
N GLU A 89 2.63 -5.97 1.80
CA GLU A 89 2.04 -4.72 1.29
C GLU A 89 3.02 -3.54 1.41
N MET A 90 3.72 -3.41 2.54
CA MET A 90 4.73 -2.38 2.75
C MET A 90 5.89 -2.52 1.75
N ARG A 91 6.41 -3.74 1.55
CA ARG A 91 7.48 -3.98 0.57
C ARG A 91 7.06 -3.68 -0.86
N PHE A 92 5.85 -4.09 -1.24
CA PHE A 92 5.32 -3.78 -2.56
C PHE A 92 5.08 -2.28 -2.75
N SER A 93 4.55 -1.59 -1.73
CA SER A 93 4.37 -0.14 -1.75
C SER A 93 5.69 0.60 -1.89
N GLN A 94 6.75 0.17 -1.19
CA GLN A 94 8.10 0.74 -1.34
C GLN A 94 8.62 0.59 -2.77
N LEU A 95 8.53 -0.60 -3.35
CA LEU A 95 8.94 -0.85 -4.74
C LEU A 95 8.21 0.10 -5.72
N VAL A 96 6.91 0.26 -5.55
CA VAL A 96 6.11 1.16 -6.40
C VAL A 96 6.50 2.63 -6.19
N HIS A 97 6.76 3.03 -4.94
CA HIS A 97 7.20 4.38 -4.62
C HIS A 97 8.56 4.69 -5.25
N ASP A 98 9.54 3.80 -5.13
CA ASP A 98 10.86 3.95 -5.74
C ASP A 98 10.77 4.07 -7.26
N ILE A 99 9.92 3.24 -7.89
CA ILE A 99 9.65 3.32 -9.34
C ILE A 99 9.02 4.66 -9.73
N ASN A 100 8.04 5.14 -8.95
CA ASN A 100 7.42 6.43 -9.21
C ASN A 100 8.41 7.59 -9.06
N ASN A 101 9.33 7.52 -8.09
CA ASN A 101 10.39 8.52 -7.93
C ASN A 101 11.32 8.54 -9.16
N ILE A 102 11.76 7.38 -9.65
CA ILE A 102 12.56 7.28 -10.89
C ILE A 102 11.82 7.87 -12.10
N ILE A 103 10.51 7.64 -12.20
CA ILE A 103 9.69 8.26 -13.27
C ILE A 103 9.59 9.77 -13.05
N GLY A 104 9.44 10.22 -11.80
CA GLY A 104 9.36 11.64 -11.43
C GLY A 104 10.64 12.41 -11.74
N GLU A 105 11.81 11.82 -11.50
CA GLU A 105 13.12 12.38 -11.89
C GLU A 105 13.19 12.69 -13.39
N ALA A 106 12.56 11.88 -14.24
CA ALA A 106 12.54 12.10 -15.68
C ALA A 106 11.59 13.23 -16.12
N ILE A 107 10.67 13.66 -15.26
CA ILE A 107 9.68 14.70 -15.53
C ILE A 107 10.17 16.07 -15.04
N ASP A 108 11.30 16.11 -14.32
CA ASP A 108 11.93 17.31 -13.76
C ASP A 108 10.89 18.25 -13.12
N LEU A 109 10.15 17.73 -12.13
CA LEU A 109 9.21 18.51 -11.33
C LEU A 109 9.91 19.53 -10.41
N GLU A 110 11.26 19.65 -10.50
CA GLU A 110 12.10 20.59 -9.75
C GLU A 110 12.61 21.77 -10.61
N GLU A 111 12.13 21.98 -11.84
CA GLU A 111 12.37 23.24 -12.55
C GLU A 111 11.39 24.35 -12.09
N ASP A 112 11.88 25.22 -11.20
CA ASP A 112 11.49 26.64 -11.11
C ASP A 112 12.03 27.44 -12.33
#